data_AF-A0A2M8S3K6-F1
#
_entry.id   AF-A0A2M8S3K6-F1
#
_cell.length_a   1.000
_cell.length_b   1.000
_cell.length_c   1.000
_cell.angle_alpha   90.00
_cell.angle_beta   90.00
_cell.angle_gamma   90.00
#
_symmetry.space_group_name_H-M   'P 1'
#
loop_
_entity.id
_entity.type
_entity.pdbx_description
1 polymer ?
#
loop_
_entity_poly.entity_id
_entity_poly.type
_entity_poly.pdbx_seq_one_letter_code
_entity_poly.pdbx_strand_id
1 'polypeptide(L)'
;MDTQQEIQEMQDQYGHLMALLPALENSVELWREATQRMQTLCDFYFNPKWLEYYDAADHFQIDTKGNYSVLSQDAIWNLLAEYQTLTEQIKPLLERLD
;
A
#
# COMPACT_ATOMS: atom_id res chain seq x y z
N MET A 1 3.80 -1.39 -42.69
CA MET A 1 5.07 -1.71 -42.00
C MET A 1 5.64 -2.98 -42.62
N ASP A 2 6.96 -3.10 -42.64
CA ASP A 2 7.64 -4.33 -43.04
C ASP A 2 7.61 -5.36 -41.90
N THR A 3 7.59 -6.65 -42.20
CA THR A 3 7.52 -7.75 -41.21
C THR A 3 8.68 -7.67 -40.22
N GLN A 4 9.88 -7.28 -40.67
CA GLN A 4 11.04 -7.11 -39.79
C GLN A 4 10.83 -6.01 -38.75
N GLN A 5 10.18 -4.90 -39.14
CA GLN A 5 9.93 -3.78 -38.26
C GLN A 5 8.95 -4.16 -37.14
N GLU A 6 7.85 -4.84 -37.50
CA GLU A 6 6.87 -5.33 -36.53
C GLU A 6 7.49 -6.31 -35.52
N ILE A 7 8.35 -7.22 -35.99
CA ILE A 7 9.07 -8.16 -35.12
C ILE A 7 10.00 -7.42 -34.16
N GLN A 8 10.73 -6.40 -34.63
CA GLN A 8 11.63 -5.63 -33.76
C GLN A 8 10.84 -4.87 -32.68
N GLU A 9 9.70 -4.26 -33.04
CA GLU A 9 8.84 -3.58 -32.08
C GLU A 9 8.36 -4.54 -30.98
N MET A 10 7.97 -5.77 -31.32
CA MET A 10 7.60 -6.78 -30.32
C MET A 10 8.78 -7.22 -29.44
N GLN A 11 9.97 -7.37 -30.04
CA GLN A 11 11.19 -7.71 -29.31
C GLN A 11 11.56 -6.61 -28.30
N ASP A 12 11.38 -5.35 -28.67
CA ASP A 12 11.61 -4.22 -27.79
C ASP A 12 10.58 -4.21 -26.64
N GLN A 13 9.29 -4.41 -26.92
CA GLN A 13 8.27 -4.52 -25.88
C GLN A 13 8.57 -5.65 -24.89
N TYR A 14 8.98 -6.82 -25.39
CA TYR A 14 9.41 -7.94 -24.56
C TYR A 14 10.58 -7.55 -23.64
N GLY A 15 11.62 -6.92 -24.19
CA GLY A 15 12.78 -6.47 -23.42
C GLY A 15 12.40 -5.47 -22.32
N HIS A 16 11.52 -4.52 -22.64
CA HIS A 16 11.01 -3.55 -21.66
C HIS A 16 10.23 -4.25 -20.54
N LEU A 17 9.35 -5.19 -20.87
CA LEU A 17 8.60 -5.92 -19.85
C LEU A 17 9.52 -6.77 -18.96
N MET A 18 10.54 -7.41 -19.54
CA MET A 18 11.54 -8.16 -18.77
C MET A 18 12.30 -7.27 -17.79
N ALA A 19 12.60 -6.03 -18.16
CA ALA A 19 13.23 -5.07 -17.26
C ALA A 19 12.29 -4.58 -16.14
N LEU A 20 10.96 -4.60 -16.36
CA LEU A 20 9.96 -4.17 -15.37
C LEU A 20 9.65 -5.25 -14.33
N LEU A 21 9.75 -6.54 -14.67
CA LEU A 21 9.34 -7.64 -13.76
C LEU A 21 9.94 -7.56 -12.36
N PRO A 22 11.25 -7.31 -12.15
CA PRO A 22 11.80 -7.26 -10.80
C PRO A 22 11.20 -6.13 -9.94
N ALA A 23 10.88 -5.00 -10.56
CA ALA A 23 10.24 -3.88 -9.85
C ALA A 23 8.79 -4.21 -9.49
N LEU A 24 8.08 -4.93 -10.37
CA LEU A 24 6.72 -5.41 -10.10
C LEU A 24 6.70 -6.45 -8.98
N GLU A 25 7.63 -7.41 -8.99
CA GLU A 25 7.79 -8.39 -7.91
C GLU A 25 8.08 -7.71 -6.57
N ASN A 26 9.01 -6.75 -6.55
CA ASN A 26 9.29 -5.96 -5.34
C ASN A 26 8.06 -5.17 -4.88
N SER A 27 7.29 -4.60 -5.81
CA SER A 27 6.03 -3.92 -5.49
C SER A 27 5.04 -4.87 -4.82
N VAL A 28 4.91 -6.13 -5.27
CA VAL A 28 4.05 -7.12 -4.63
C VAL A 28 4.45 -7.37 -3.17
N GLU A 29 5.74 -7.49 -2.88
CA GLU A 29 6.21 -7.68 -1.50
C GLU A 29 5.98 -6.45 -0.63
N LEU A 30 6.15 -5.23 -1.17
CA LEU A 30 5.78 -3.99 -0.46
C LEU A 30 4.28 -3.95 -0.14
N TRP A 31 3.43 -4.35 -1.09
CA TRP A 31 1.98 -4.44 -0.87
C TRP A 31 1.61 -5.49 0.20
N ARG A 32 2.32 -6.62 0.23
CA ARG A 32 2.15 -7.65 1.26
C ARG A 32 2.49 -7.10 2.65
N GLU A 33 3.64 -6.43 2.78
CA GLU A 33 4.05 -5.81 4.04
C GLU A 33 3.07 -4.73 4.49
N ALA A 34 2.68 -3.84 3.57
CA ALA A 34 1.74 -2.77 3.85
C ALA A 34 0.37 -3.32 4.30
N THR A 35 -0.13 -4.38 3.65
CA THR A 35 -1.38 -5.05 4.04
C THR A 35 -1.31 -5.58 5.46
N GLN A 36 -0.22 -6.28 5.82
CA GLN A 36 -0.06 -6.85 7.16
C GLN A 36 0.00 -5.77 8.25
N ARG A 37 0.74 -4.69 7.99
CA ARG A 37 0.83 -3.55 8.91
C ARG A 37 -0.50 -2.83 9.04
N MET A 38 -1.20 -2.63 7.93
CA MET A 38 -2.48 -1.96 7.94
C MET A 38 -3.54 -2.76 8.70
N GLN A 39 -3.59 -4.08 8.52
CA GLN A 39 -4.46 -4.94 9.32
C GLN A 39 -4.18 -4.79 10.81
N THR A 40 -2.90 -4.81 11.21
CA THR A 40 -2.51 -4.64 12.62
C THR A 40 -2.96 -3.30 13.19
N LEU A 41 -2.81 -2.21 12.42
CA LEU A 41 -3.24 -0.88 12.84
C LEU A 41 -4.77 -0.77 12.92
N CYS A 42 -5.50 -1.35 11.97
CA CYS A 42 -6.97 -1.42 12.02
C CYS A 42 -7.45 -2.23 13.23
N ASP A 43 -6.84 -3.39 13.49
CA ASP A 43 -7.17 -4.23 14.64
C ASP A 43 -6.94 -3.47 15.96
N PHE A 44 -5.91 -2.62 16.02
CA PHE A 44 -5.66 -1.74 17.16
C PHE A 44 -6.71 -0.62 17.26
N TYR A 45 -6.95 0.12 16.18
CA TYR A 45 -7.84 1.29 16.16
C TYR A 45 -9.31 0.94 16.40
N PHE A 46 -9.79 -0.16 15.81
CA PHE A 46 -11.18 -0.60 15.96
C PHE A 46 -11.40 -1.47 17.21
N ASN A 47 -10.36 -1.72 18.01
CA ASN A 47 -10.53 -2.37 19.30
C ASN A 47 -11.29 -1.43 20.25
N PRO A 48 -12.35 -1.88 20.96
CA PRO A 48 -13.03 -1.04 21.95
C PRO A 48 -12.10 -0.43 23.02
N LYS A 49 -10.99 -1.12 23.35
CA LYS A 49 -9.97 -0.62 24.28
C LYS A 49 -9.21 0.61 23.77
N TRP A 50 -9.22 0.85 22.45
CA TRP A 50 -8.57 2.03 21.89
C TRP A 50 -9.13 3.32 22.48
N LEU A 51 -10.45 3.37 22.74
CA LEU A 51 -11.08 4.55 23.36
C LEU A 51 -10.57 4.79 24.79
N GLU A 52 -10.33 3.72 25.56
CA GLU A 52 -9.72 3.84 26.88
C GLU A 52 -8.29 4.39 26.81
N TYR A 53 -7.51 3.97 25.80
CA TYR A 53 -6.17 4.50 25.57
C TYR A 53 -6.19 5.95 25.07
N TYR A 54 -7.16 6.28 24.21
CA TYR A 54 -7.41 7.63 23.72
C TYR A 54 -7.73 8.60 24.87
N ASP A 55 -8.66 8.23 25.75
CA ASP A 55 -9.05 9.05 26.91
C ASP A 55 -7.90 9.23 27.90
N ALA A 56 -6.99 8.24 27.97
CA ALA A 56 -5.79 8.28 28.79
C ALA A 56 -4.53 8.74 28.04
N ALA A 57 -4.65 9.34 26.84
CA ALA A 57 -3.51 9.63 25.96
C ALA A 57 -2.40 10.45 26.64
N ASP A 58 -2.77 11.41 27.48
CA ASP A 58 -1.83 12.28 28.22
C ASP A 58 -0.93 11.51 29.22
N HIS A 59 -1.31 10.28 29.59
CA HIS A 59 -0.50 9.43 30.45
C HIS A 59 0.59 8.65 29.70
N PHE A 60 0.56 8.63 28.36
CA PHE A 60 1.52 7.91 27.54
C PHE A 60 2.54 8.87 26.91
N GLN A 61 3.83 8.55 27.07
CA GLN A 61 4.88 9.18 26.28
C GLN A 61 5.14 8.31 25.04
N ILE A 62 4.63 8.76 23.90
CA ILE A 62 4.76 8.07 22.60
C ILE A 62 5.78 8.82 21.76
N ASP A 63 6.86 8.16 21.38
CA ASP A 63 7.81 8.69 20.40
C ASP A 63 7.23 8.51 18.99
N THR A 64 6.60 9.56 18.47
CA THR A 64 5.94 9.52 17.17
C THR A 64 6.91 9.65 15.99
N LYS A 65 8.20 9.92 16.25
CA LYS A 65 9.21 10.18 15.22
C LYS A 65 8.77 11.24 14.18
N GLY A 66 7.98 12.23 14.62
CA GLY A 66 7.47 13.31 13.76
C GLY A 66 6.12 13.04 13.08
N ASN A 67 5.51 11.87 13.32
CA ASN A 67 4.15 11.55 12.85
C ASN A 67 3.08 11.92 13.87
N TYR A 68 1.81 11.76 13.50
CA TYR A 68 0.70 11.78 14.45
C TYR A 68 0.71 10.53 15.33
N SER A 69 0.26 10.69 16.58
CA SER A 69 0.08 9.55 17.49
C SER A 69 -1.00 8.61 16.96
N VAL A 70 -0.81 7.30 17.14
CA VAL A 70 -1.83 6.28 16.89
C VAL A 70 -3.05 6.38 17.81
N LEU A 71 -2.95 7.18 18.88
CA LEU A 71 -4.06 7.58 19.74
C LEU A 71 -4.73 8.87 19.27
N SER A 72 -4.37 9.43 18.12
CA SER A 72 -5.19 10.46 17.48
C SER A 72 -6.34 9.79 16.74
N GLN A 73 -7.54 10.37 16.82
CA GLN A 73 -8.70 9.90 16.04
C GLN A 73 -8.37 9.82 14.53
N ASP A 74 -7.60 10.77 14.02
CA ASP A 74 -7.40 10.90 12.58
C ASP A 74 -6.19 10.13 12.05
N ALA A 75 -5.25 9.68 12.89
CA ALA A 75 -3.98 9.15 12.41
C ALA A 75 -4.13 7.86 11.60
N ILE A 76 -4.78 6.85 12.18
CA ILE A 76 -5.02 5.56 11.51
C ILE A 76 -6.14 5.70 10.48
N TRP A 77 -7.15 6.53 10.77
CA TRP A 77 -8.26 6.77 9.85
C TRP A 77 -7.80 7.38 8.52
N ASN A 78 -6.98 8.44 8.56
CA ASN A 78 -6.45 9.08 7.35
C ASN A 78 -5.52 8.13 6.59
N LEU A 79 -4.66 7.40 7.31
CA LEU A 79 -3.78 6.41 6.70
C LEU A 79 -4.57 5.29 5.99
N LEU A 80 -5.68 4.84 6.59
CA LEU A 80 -6.58 3.86 5.97
C LEU A 80 -7.24 4.41 4.71
N ALA A 81 -7.68 5.66 4.70
CA ALA A 81 -8.28 6.29 3.53
C ALA A 81 -7.27 6.42 2.37
N GLU A 82 -6.02 6.81 2.66
CA GLU A 82 -4.94 6.84 1.67
C GLU A 82 -4.64 5.44 1.13
N TYR A 83 -4.55 4.45 2.02
CA TYR A 83 -4.32 3.05 1.64
C TYR A 83 -5.43 2.47 0.75
N GLN A 84 -6.70 2.78 1.07
CA GLN A 84 -7.85 2.38 0.26
C GLN A 84 -7.81 3.02 -1.13
N THR A 85 -7.50 4.31 -1.20
CA THR A 85 -7.38 5.04 -2.48
C THR A 85 -6.33 4.41 -3.40
N LEU A 86 -5.19 3.97 -2.85
CA LEU A 86 -4.17 3.27 -3.64
C LEU A 86 -4.63 1.87 -4.05
N THR A 87 -5.33 1.14 -3.17
CA THR A 87 -5.86 -0.19 -3.46
C THR A 87 -6.88 -0.14 -4.62
N GLU A 88 -7.75 0.87 -4.63
CA GLU A 88 -8.74 1.09 -5.70
C GLU A 88 -8.10 1.36 -7.06
N GLN A 89 -6.91 1.97 -7.09
CA GLN A 89 -6.18 2.20 -8.34
C GLN A 89 -5.56 0.91 -8.89
N ILE A 90 -5.09 0.01 -8.02
CA ILE A 90 -4.38 -1.21 -8.42
C ILE A 90 -5.32 -2.34 -8.78
N LYS A 91 -6.43 -2.49 -8.05
CA LYS A 91 -7.41 -3.55 -8.29
C LYS A 91 -7.82 -3.73 -9.76
N PRO A 92 -8.22 -2.68 -10.51
CA PRO A 92 -8.59 -2.83 -11.91
C PRO A 92 -7.40 -3.15 -12.84
N LEU A 93 -6.15 -2.86 -12.43
CA LEU A 93 -4.98 -3.25 -13.21
C LEU A 93 -4.75 -4.77 -13.16
N LEU A 94 -5.04 -5.38 -12.01
CA LEU A 94 -4.92 -6.83 -11.81
C LEU A 94 -6.04 -7.59 -12.51
N GLU A 95 -7.28 -7.08 -12.46
CA GLU A 95 -8.46 -7.69 -13.11
C GLU A 95 -8.38 -7.70 -14.65
N ARG A 96 -7.49 -6.89 -15.26
CA ARG A 96 -7.30 -6.84 -16.72
C ARG A 96 -6.37 -7.93 -17.26
N LEU A 97 -5.72 -8.69 -16.37
CA LEU A 97 -4.77 -9.74 -16.71
C LEU A 97 -5.37 -11.15 -16.61
N ASP A 98 -6.61 -11.26 -16.12
CA ASP A 98 -7.45 -12.48 -16.12
C ASP A 98 -8.37 -12.52 -17.36
#